data_AF-A0A957ZRX9-F1
#
_entry.id   AF-A0A957ZRX9-F1
#
_cell.length_a   1.000
_cell.length_b   1.000
_cell.length_c   1.000
_cell.angle_alpha   90.00
_cell.angle_beta   90.00
_cell.angle_gamma   90.00
#
_symmetry.space_group_name_H-M   'P 1'
#
loop_
_entity.id
_entity.type
_entity.pdbx_description
1 polymer ?
#
loop_
_entity_poly.entity_id
_entity_poly.type
_entity_poly.pdbx_seq_one_letter_code
_entity_poly.pdbx_strand_id
1 'polypeptide(L)'
;MLTALTLLILFVATLIRSTFGFGDALIAMPLLALLIGIQSATPLVAFISTTIAATIVWSSWREVDLRAAWRLILSSLIGIPFGLYILTAAPEQIVKGILALLLIVFGVYNLTRPVLTTLPNQQWAYVFGFIAGIFGGAYNTNGPPIVVYGTLRHWPPTRFRATLQGYFLPTGLLILIGHGLSGLWTRQIWQWYGLALPLVLLAIFMGGRLNRRIPTGRFDRLIYGALIILGAMLFV
;
A
#
# COMPACT_ATOMS: atom_id res chain seq x y z
N MET A 1 11.55 22.06 7.56
CA MET A 1 12.29 20.94 6.93
C MET A 1 11.48 19.64 6.97
N LEU A 2 11.05 19.17 8.14
CA LEU A 2 10.27 17.92 8.31
C LEU A 2 9.04 17.84 7.38
N THR A 3 8.20 18.87 7.38
CA THR A 3 6.99 18.92 6.54
C THR A 3 7.29 18.82 5.05
N ALA A 4 8.29 19.56 4.56
CA ALA A 4 8.65 19.52 3.14
C ALA A 4 9.12 18.13 2.71
N LEU A 5 9.88 17.44 3.56
CA LEU A 5 10.31 16.06 3.29
C LEU A 5 9.14 15.08 3.31
N THR A 6 8.22 15.19 4.28
CA THR A 6 6.98 14.40 4.31
C THR A 6 6.17 14.58 3.02
N LEU A 7 5.97 15.83 2.59
CA LEU A 7 5.24 16.14 1.36
C LEU A 7 5.93 15.58 0.11
N LEU A 8 7.26 15.66 0.05
CA LEU A 8 8.06 15.10 -1.04
C LEU A 8 7.94 13.57 -1.10
N ILE A 9 8.05 12.89 0.05
CA ILE A 9 7.90 11.44 0.14
C ILE A 9 6.51 11.03 -0.35
N LEU A 10 5.45 11.70 0.14
CA LEU A 10 4.08 11.42 -0.28
C LEU A 10 3.86 11.69 -1.76
N PHE A 11 4.43 12.76 -2.31
CA PHE A 11 4.36 13.07 -3.74
C PHE A 11 5.00 11.98 -4.59
N VAL A 12 6.24 11.58 -4.27
CA VAL A 12 6.97 10.54 -5.00
C VAL A 12 6.27 9.18 -4.89
N ALA A 13 5.84 8.80 -3.68
CA ALA A 13 5.11 7.57 -3.45
C ALA A 13 3.78 7.53 -4.22
N THR A 14 3.05 8.64 -4.24
CA THR A 14 1.81 8.79 -5.03
C THR A 14 2.08 8.69 -6.52
N LEU A 15 3.15 9.32 -7.01
CA LEU A 15 3.54 9.26 -8.41
C LEU A 15 3.85 7.82 -8.83
N ILE A 16 4.57 7.07 -7.98
CA ILE A 16 4.81 5.63 -8.17
C ILE A 16 3.48 4.87 -8.23
N ARG A 17 2.60 5.02 -7.23
CA ARG A 17 1.30 4.31 -7.26
C ARG A 17 0.45 4.67 -8.46
N SER A 18 0.38 5.93 -8.85
CA SER A 18 -0.39 6.32 -10.04
C SER A 18 0.22 5.75 -11.32
N THR A 19 1.55 5.69 -11.38
CA THR A 19 2.27 5.13 -12.53
C THR A 19 2.17 3.62 -12.63
N PHE A 20 2.22 2.86 -11.52
CA PHE A 20 2.30 1.38 -11.47
C PHE A 20 1.01 0.68 -10.99
N GLY A 21 0.09 1.43 -10.39
CA GLY A 21 -1.16 0.92 -9.80
C GLY A 21 -1.03 0.43 -8.36
N PHE A 22 0.18 0.36 -7.81
CA PHE A 22 0.46 0.02 -6.41
C PHE A 22 1.81 0.60 -5.97
N GLY A 23 2.12 0.53 -4.68
CA GLY A 23 3.47 0.74 -4.16
C GLY A 23 3.74 2.11 -3.50
N ASP A 24 2.72 2.93 -3.31
CA ASP A 24 2.84 4.14 -2.50
C ASP A 24 3.26 3.81 -1.07
N ALA A 25 2.52 2.93 -0.39
CA ALA A 25 2.81 2.58 1.00
C ALA A 25 4.14 1.84 1.16
N LEU A 26 4.55 1.06 0.15
CA LEU A 26 5.84 0.36 0.14
C LEU A 26 7.04 1.32 0.20
N ILE A 27 6.90 2.53 -0.35
CA ILE A 27 7.94 3.56 -0.32
C ILE A 27 7.71 4.54 0.83
N ALA A 28 6.47 5.03 0.97
CA ALA A 28 6.12 6.04 1.95
C ALA A 28 6.27 5.52 3.39
N MET A 29 5.83 4.29 3.70
CA MET A 29 5.85 3.82 5.08
C MET A 29 7.23 3.71 5.70
N PRO A 30 8.23 3.02 5.11
CA PRO A 30 9.54 2.94 5.74
C PRO A 30 10.16 4.34 5.92
N LEU A 31 10.06 5.20 4.90
CA LEU A 31 10.62 6.56 4.95
C LEU A 31 9.93 7.42 6.01
N LEU A 32 8.60 7.38 6.10
CA LEU A 32 7.84 8.15 7.09
C LEU A 32 7.96 7.54 8.49
N ALA A 33 8.04 6.21 8.63
CA ALA A 33 8.24 5.57 9.93
C ALA A 33 9.59 5.95 10.54
N LEU A 34 10.64 6.10 9.72
CA LEU A 34 11.94 6.62 10.15
C LEU A 34 11.89 8.12 10.50
N LEU A 35 11.05 8.89 9.81
CA LEU A 35 11.03 10.35 9.91
C LEU A 35 10.10 10.89 11.02
N ILE A 36 8.91 10.30 11.16
CA ILE A 36 7.81 10.80 12.00
C ILE A 36 7.22 9.73 12.93
N GLY A 37 7.81 8.53 12.94
CA GLY A 37 7.33 7.39 13.74
C GLY A 37 6.17 6.65 13.09
N ILE A 38 6.05 5.36 13.39
CA ILE A 38 5.11 4.46 12.68
C ILE A 38 3.65 4.82 12.96
N GLN A 39 3.33 5.21 14.20
CA GLN A 39 1.97 5.57 14.61
C GLN A 39 1.46 6.86 13.93
N SER A 40 2.35 7.77 13.54
CA SER A 40 1.98 8.96 12.76
C SER A 40 2.00 8.70 11.25
N ALA A 41 2.92 7.85 10.78
CA ALA A 41 3.04 7.49 9.37
C ALA A 41 1.84 6.70 8.87
N THR A 42 1.38 5.68 9.61
CA THR A 42 0.30 4.78 9.16
C THR A 42 -1.00 5.53 8.83
N PRO A 43 -1.58 6.36 9.72
CA PRO A 43 -2.81 7.09 9.40
C PRO A 43 -2.63 8.10 8.27
N LEU A 44 -1.47 8.78 8.19
CA LEU A 44 -1.19 9.73 7.11
C LEU A 44 -1.16 9.03 5.74
N VAL A 45 -0.45 7.89 5.66
CA VAL A 45 -0.41 7.08 4.44
C VAL A 45 -1.80 6.51 4.14
N ALA A 46 -2.57 6.06 5.14
CA ALA A 46 -3.94 5.59 4.95
C ALA A 46 -4.86 6.65 4.33
N PHE A 47 -4.79 7.90 4.78
CA PHE A 47 -5.54 9.00 4.17
C PHE A 47 -5.15 9.21 2.71
N ILE A 48 -3.86 9.31 2.41
CA ILE A 48 -3.35 9.51 1.04
C ILE A 48 -3.72 8.33 0.14
N SER A 49 -3.47 7.11 0.58
CA SER A 49 -3.78 5.88 -0.16
C SER A 49 -5.26 5.72 -0.45
N THR A 50 -6.12 6.12 0.49
CA THR A 50 -7.58 6.07 0.31
C THR A 50 -8.03 7.13 -0.69
N THR A 51 -7.49 8.35 -0.62
CA THR A 51 -7.76 9.40 -1.62
C THR A 51 -7.34 8.96 -3.02
N ILE A 52 -6.13 8.38 -3.17
CA ILE A 52 -5.67 7.83 -4.45
C ILE A 52 -6.62 6.74 -4.95
N ALA A 53 -7.01 5.78 -4.09
CA ALA A 53 -7.93 4.71 -4.45
C ALA A 53 -9.27 5.28 -4.93
N ALA A 54 -9.83 6.25 -4.20
CA ALA A 54 -11.10 6.89 -4.53
C ALA A 54 -11.02 7.61 -5.88
N THR A 55 -9.96 8.39 -6.12
CA THR A 55 -9.76 9.11 -7.39
C THR A 55 -9.62 8.15 -8.57
N ILE A 56 -8.84 7.06 -8.43
CA ILE A 56 -8.67 6.11 -9.53
C ILE A 56 -9.95 5.31 -9.76
N VAL A 57 -10.59 4.77 -8.72
CA VAL A 57 -11.87 4.04 -8.85
C VAL A 57 -12.92 4.93 -9.51
N TRP A 58 -13.03 6.20 -9.15
CA TRP A 58 -13.97 7.13 -9.78
C TRP A 58 -13.80 7.16 -11.32
N SER A 59 -12.56 7.16 -11.80
CA SER A 59 -12.26 7.19 -13.24
C SER A 59 -12.40 5.84 -13.95
N SER A 60 -12.21 4.72 -13.25
CA SER A 60 -12.09 3.38 -13.86
C SER A 60 -12.99 2.32 -13.21
N TRP A 61 -14.10 2.71 -12.56
CA TRP A 61 -14.95 1.79 -11.78
C TRP A 61 -15.53 0.65 -12.63
N ARG A 62 -15.78 0.88 -13.91
CA ARG A 62 -16.30 -0.13 -14.85
C ARG A 62 -15.32 -1.26 -15.15
N GLU A 63 -14.03 -1.05 -14.91
CA GLU A 63 -12.97 -2.04 -15.13
C GLU A 63 -12.68 -2.89 -13.88
N VAL A 64 -13.30 -2.55 -12.74
CA VAL A 64 -13.09 -3.22 -11.46
C VAL A 64 -13.78 -4.59 -11.47
N ASP A 65 -13.02 -5.65 -11.27
CA ASP A 65 -13.58 -6.99 -11.07
C ASP A 65 -13.95 -7.19 -9.58
N LEU A 66 -15.15 -6.73 -9.21
CA LEU A 66 -15.67 -6.86 -7.85
C LEU A 66 -15.84 -8.33 -7.43
N ARG A 67 -16.07 -9.25 -8.38
CA ARG A 67 -16.20 -10.69 -8.09
C ARG A 67 -14.86 -11.29 -7.68
N ALA A 68 -13.76 -10.79 -8.22
CA ALA A 68 -12.42 -11.16 -7.81
C ALA A 68 -12.01 -10.50 -6.48
N ALA A 69 -12.40 -9.25 -6.26
CA ALA A 69 -12.00 -8.47 -5.09
C ALA A 69 -12.76 -8.82 -3.79
N TRP A 70 -14.05 -9.17 -3.84
CA TRP A 70 -14.86 -9.26 -2.62
C TRP A 70 -14.35 -10.26 -1.58
N ARG A 71 -13.78 -11.40 -2.01
CA ARG A 71 -13.21 -12.41 -1.09
C ARG A 71 -11.98 -11.89 -0.36
N LEU A 72 -11.16 -11.11 -1.08
CA LEU A 72 -10.00 -10.44 -0.51
C LEU A 72 -10.47 -9.37 0.50
N ILE A 73 -11.47 -8.57 0.15
CA ILE A 73 -12.04 -7.53 1.03
C ILE A 73 -12.61 -8.16 2.30
N LEU A 74 -13.43 -9.21 2.16
CA LEU A 74 -14.10 -9.86 3.29
C LEU A 74 -13.11 -10.45 4.30
N SER A 75 -12.07 -11.13 3.83
CA SER A 75 -11.01 -11.63 4.72
C SER A 75 -10.12 -10.53 5.28
N SER A 76 -9.88 -9.46 4.52
CA SER A 76 -9.13 -8.29 5.00
C SER A 76 -9.85 -7.60 6.15
N LEU A 77 -11.18 -7.54 6.13
CA LEU A 77 -11.98 -6.98 7.21
C LEU A 77 -11.67 -7.65 8.55
N ILE A 78 -11.41 -8.95 8.53
CA ILE A 78 -11.03 -9.72 9.72
C ILE A 78 -9.55 -9.44 10.08
N GLY A 79 -8.66 -9.33 9.10
CA GLY A 79 -7.23 -9.09 9.34
C GLY A 79 -6.89 -7.68 9.84
N ILE A 80 -7.65 -6.65 9.43
CA ILE A 80 -7.40 -5.24 9.77
C ILE A 80 -7.34 -5.02 11.29
N PRO A 81 -8.30 -5.51 12.11
CA PRO A 81 -8.22 -5.42 13.57
C PRO A 81 -6.94 -5.99 14.17
N PHE A 82 -6.44 -7.12 13.66
CA PHE A 82 -5.18 -7.71 14.14
C PHE A 82 -3.98 -6.84 13.79
N GLY A 83 -3.94 -6.30 12.57
CA GLY A 83 -2.92 -5.35 12.15
C GLY A 83 -2.90 -4.09 13.00
N LEU A 84 -4.09 -3.52 13.25
CA LEU A 84 -4.24 -2.33 14.09
C LEU A 84 -3.83 -2.62 15.53
N TYR A 85 -4.19 -3.79 16.08
CA TYR A 85 -3.75 -4.21 17.41
C TYR A 85 -2.23 -4.34 17.49
N ILE A 86 -1.57 -4.91 16.48
CA ILE A 86 -0.10 -4.96 16.42
C ILE A 86 0.48 -3.53 16.43
N LEU A 87 -0.10 -2.61 15.66
CA LEU A 87 0.37 -1.22 15.59
C LEU A 87 0.25 -0.48 16.93
N THR A 88 -0.83 -0.70 17.67
CA THR A 88 -1.11 0.08 18.91
C THR A 88 -0.60 -0.58 20.18
N ALA A 89 -0.51 -1.90 20.23
CA ALA A 89 -0.15 -2.64 21.45
C ALA A 89 1.30 -3.15 21.46
N ALA A 90 1.92 -3.41 20.30
CA ALA A 90 3.28 -3.93 20.26
C ALA A 90 4.33 -2.81 20.37
N PRO A 91 5.52 -3.10 20.93
CA PRO A 91 6.65 -2.18 20.91
C PRO A 91 6.99 -1.72 19.48
N GLU A 92 7.22 -0.42 19.29
CA GLU A 92 7.47 0.16 17.95
C GLU A 92 8.60 -0.56 17.21
N GLN A 93 9.64 -1.02 17.91
CA GLN A 93 10.77 -1.73 17.30
C GLN A 93 10.37 -3.09 16.71
N ILE A 94 9.41 -3.80 17.33
CA ILE A 94 8.87 -5.05 16.80
C ILE A 94 8.04 -4.75 15.54
N VAL A 95 7.22 -3.71 15.57
CA VAL A 95 6.38 -3.28 14.45
C VAL A 95 7.24 -2.86 13.25
N LYS A 96 8.31 -2.08 13.50
CA LYS A 96 9.31 -1.74 12.48
C LYS A 96 10.06 -2.97 11.95
N GLY A 97 10.44 -3.90 12.81
CA GLY A 97 11.14 -5.13 12.41
C GLY A 97 10.29 -6.05 11.52
N ILE A 98 8.98 -6.17 11.81
CA ILE A 98 8.04 -6.92 10.95
C ILE A 98 7.90 -6.24 9.58
N LEU A 99 7.76 -4.91 9.56
CA LEU A 99 7.73 -4.15 8.31
C LEU A 99 9.04 -4.32 7.52
N ALA A 100 10.19 -4.24 8.18
CA ALA A 100 11.51 -4.45 7.59
C ALA A 100 11.60 -5.80 6.89
N LEU A 101 11.22 -6.88 7.60
CA LEU A 101 11.20 -8.23 7.06
C LEU A 101 10.26 -8.35 5.84
N LEU A 102 9.06 -7.77 5.93
CA LEU A 102 8.10 -7.74 4.82
C LEU A 102 8.71 -7.09 3.57
N LEU A 103 9.36 -5.93 3.71
CA LEU A 103 9.95 -5.20 2.59
C LEU A 103 11.10 -5.98 1.95
N ILE A 104 11.97 -6.59 2.76
CA ILE A 104 13.10 -7.39 2.28
C ILE A 104 12.58 -8.64 1.55
N VAL A 105 11.68 -9.41 2.17
CA VAL A 105 11.12 -10.62 1.57
C VAL A 105 10.42 -10.30 0.26
N PHE A 106 9.60 -9.24 0.24
CA PHE A 106 8.91 -8.82 -0.98
C PHE A 106 9.88 -8.33 -2.06
N GLY A 107 10.89 -7.55 -1.71
CA GLY A 107 11.92 -7.08 -2.64
C GLY A 107 12.72 -8.24 -3.25
N VAL A 108 13.23 -9.15 -2.42
CA VAL A 108 13.98 -10.33 -2.86
C VAL A 108 13.13 -11.23 -3.75
N TYR A 109 11.90 -11.53 -3.33
CA TYR A 109 10.98 -12.36 -4.10
C TYR A 109 10.75 -11.81 -5.52
N ASN A 110 10.56 -10.51 -5.67
CA ASN A 110 10.31 -9.92 -7.00
C ASN A 110 11.60 -9.77 -7.83
N LEU A 111 12.77 -9.67 -7.22
CA LEU A 111 14.05 -9.66 -7.93
C LEU A 111 14.42 -11.04 -8.47
N THR A 112 14.17 -12.09 -7.69
CA THR A 112 14.48 -13.48 -8.09
C THR A 112 13.49 -14.05 -9.10
N ARG A 113 12.28 -13.45 -9.21
CA ARG A 113 11.21 -13.85 -10.14
C ARG A 113 11.02 -15.38 -10.17
N PRO A 114 10.75 -16.02 -9.02
CA PRO A 114 10.55 -17.46 -9.00
C PRO A 114 9.42 -17.83 -9.97
N VAL A 115 9.63 -18.87 -10.76
CA VAL A 115 8.57 -19.42 -11.60
C VAL A 115 7.56 -20.09 -10.68
N LEU A 116 6.40 -19.46 -10.52
CA LEU A 116 5.34 -19.99 -9.69
C LEU A 116 4.25 -20.59 -10.55
N THR A 117 3.73 -21.72 -10.08
CA THR A 117 2.57 -22.37 -10.65
C THR A 117 1.32 -21.51 -10.44
N THR A 118 0.42 -21.55 -11.40
CA THR A 118 -0.91 -20.94 -11.31
C THR A 118 -1.61 -21.40 -10.04
N LEU A 119 -2.31 -20.51 -9.34
CA LEU A 119 -3.21 -20.88 -8.23
C LEU A 119 -4.63 -21.17 -8.76
N PRO A 120 -5.04 -22.43 -8.94
CA PRO A 120 -6.37 -22.74 -9.47
C PRO A 120 -7.49 -22.47 -8.46
N ASN A 121 -7.24 -22.73 -7.16
CA ASN A 121 -8.27 -22.58 -6.14
C ASN A 121 -8.47 -21.10 -5.76
N GLN A 122 -9.69 -20.60 -5.98
CA GLN A 122 -10.04 -19.23 -5.66
C GLN A 122 -10.15 -18.95 -4.15
N GLN A 123 -10.24 -19.97 -3.30
CA GLN A 123 -10.30 -19.85 -1.85
C GLN A 123 -9.03 -19.29 -1.23
N TRP A 124 -7.88 -19.37 -1.93
CA TRP A 124 -6.65 -18.70 -1.51
C TRP A 124 -6.83 -17.18 -1.36
N ALA A 125 -7.85 -16.58 -2.00
CA ALA A 125 -8.20 -15.19 -1.75
C ALA A 125 -8.44 -14.89 -0.26
N TYR A 126 -8.99 -15.82 0.52
CA TYR A 126 -9.21 -15.58 1.95
C TYR A 126 -7.90 -15.49 2.72
N VAL A 127 -6.90 -16.30 2.37
CA VAL A 127 -5.58 -16.27 3.02
C VAL A 127 -4.83 -14.98 2.66
N PHE A 128 -4.74 -14.68 1.36
CA PHE A 128 -4.05 -13.49 0.88
C PHE A 128 -4.74 -12.20 1.35
N GLY A 129 -6.07 -12.18 1.38
CA GLY A 129 -6.84 -11.06 1.91
C GLY A 129 -6.69 -10.91 3.42
N PHE A 130 -6.68 -11.99 4.21
CA PHE A 130 -6.43 -11.91 5.64
C PHE A 130 -5.04 -11.33 5.96
N ILE A 131 -3.99 -11.85 5.30
CA ILE A 131 -2.61 -11.35 5.44
C ILE A 131 -2.50 -9.89 4.99
N ALA A 132 -3.13 -9.55 3.86
CA ALA A 132 -3.22 -8.17 3.39
C ALA A 132 -3.92 -7.27 4.40
N GLY A 133 -5.01 -7.74 5.02
CA GLY A 133 -5.71 -7.03 6.09
C GLY A 133 -4.80 -6.70 7.28
N ILE A 134 -4.00 -7.66 7.74
CA ILE A 134 -3.04 -7.44 8.83
C ILE A 134 -2.03 -6.35 8.45
N PHE A 135 -1.39 -6.46 7.27
CA PHE A 135 -0.43 -5.46 6.83
C PHE A 135 -1.06 -4.11 6.49
N GLY A 136 -2.33 -4.11 6.07
CA GLY A 136 -3.13 -2.92 5.86
C GLY A 136 -3.44 -2.20 7.17
N GLY A 137 -3.90 -2.92 8.18
CA GLY A 137 -4.19 -2.36 9.50
C GLY A 137 -2.95 -1.80 10.18
N ALA A 138 -1.82 -2.50 10.10
CA ALA A 138 -0.58 -2.11 10.77
C ALA A 138 0.21 -1.01 10.03
N TYR A 139 0.27 -1.11 8.69
CA TYR A 139 1.19 -0.32 7.88
C TYR A 139 0.53 0.32 6.66
N ASN A 140 -0.77 0.14 6.45
CA ASN A 140 -1.42 0.52 5.19
C ASN A 140 -0.70 -0.08 3.94
N THR A 141 -0.02 -1.21 4.13
CA THR A 141 0.79 -1.92 3.11
C THR A 141 0.14 -3.26 2.78
N ASN A 142 -1.15 -3.22 2.47
CA ASN A 142 -1.95 -4.37 2.04
C ASN A 142 -1.70 -4.76 0.56
N GLY A 143 -0.94 -3.97 -0.19
CA GLY A 143 -0.65 -4.23 -1.61
C GLY A 143 0.12 -5.52 -1.92
N PRO A 144 1.24 -5.83 -1.24
CA PRO A 144 2.11 -6.97 -1.59
C PRO A 144 1.40 -8.32 -1.67
N PRO A 145 0.61 -8.77 -0.66
CA PRO A 145 -0.06 -10.06 -0.76
C PRO A 145 -1.09 -10.10 -1.90
N ILE A 146 -1.78 -8.99 -2.16
CA ILE A 146 -2.79 -8.91 -3.23
C ILE A 146 -2.13 -8.91 -4.62
N VAL A 147 -0.99 -8.24 -4.76
CA VAL A 147 -0.19 -8.25 -6.00
C VAL A 147 0.30 -9.66 -6.30
N VAL A 148 0.84 -10.36 -5.30
CA VAL A 148 1.26 -11.76 -5.43
C VAL A 148 0.07 -12.62 -5.84
N TYR A 149 -1.07 -12.49 -5.17
CA TYR A 149 -2.28 -13.25 -5.50
C TYR A 149 -2.76 -13.00 -6.95
N GLY A 150 -2.91 -11.74 -7.36
CA GLY A 150 -3.37 -11.40 -8.70
C GLY A 150 -2.40 -11.86 -9.79
N THR A 151 -1.09 -11.87 -9.49
CA THR A 151 -0.05 -12.42 -10.38
C THR A 151 -0.21 -13.93 -10.54
N LEU A 152 -0.37 -14.67 -9.44
CA LEU A 152 -0.60 -16.12 -9.47
C LEU A 152 -1.93 -16.51 -10.15
N ARG A 153 -2.90 -15.60 -10.15
CA ARG A 153 -4.18 -15.72 -10.87
C ARG A 153 -4.15 -15.20 -12.31
N HIS A 154 -3.01 -14.70 -12.80
CA HIS A 154 -2.81 -14.21 -14.16
C HIS A 154 -3.83 -13.13 -14.56
N TRP A 155 -4.14 -12.20 -13.66
CA TRP A 155 -5.04 -11.10 -13.97
C TRP A 155 -4.45 -10.22 -15.09
N PRO A 156 -5.24 -9.88 -16.14
CA PRO A 156 -4.79 -8.96 -17.18
C PRO A 156 -4.39 -7.60 -16.60
N PRO A 157 -3.33 -6.93 -17.09
CA PRO A 157 -2.81 -5.70 -16.48
C PRO A 157 -3.84 -4.57 -16.25
N THR A 158 -4.78 -4.40 -17.18
CA THR A 158 -5.88 -3.40 -17.07
C THR A 158 -6.82 -3.73 -15.93
N ARG A 159 -7.36 -4.96 -15.90
CA ARG A 159 -8.22 -5.46 -14.81
C ARG A 159 -7.49 -5.52 -13.49
N PHE A 160 -6.21 -5.88 -13.49
CA PHE A 160 -5.39 -5.98 -12.28
C PHE A 160 -5.33 -4.65 -11.53
N ARG A 161 -5.02 -3.54 -12.23
CA ARG A 161 -4.99 -2.21 -11.60
C ARG A 161 -6.34 -1.76 -11.08
N ALA A 162 -7.38 -1.83 -11.91
CA ALA A 162 -8.70 -1.39 -11.50
C ALA A 162 -9.19 -2.21 -10.29
N THR A 163 -9.01 -3.52 -10.32
CA THR A 163 -9.38 -4.44 -9.23
C THR A 163 -8.60 -4.15 -7.95
N LEU A 164 -7.31 -3.82 -8.03
CA LEU A 164 -6.53 -3.39 -6.87
C LEU A 164 -7.13 -2.13 -6.23
N GLN A 165 -7.51 -1.12 -7.01
CA GLN A 165 -8.12 0.09 -6.43
C GLN A 165 -9.51 -0.19 -5.86
N GLY A 166 -10.29 -1.05 -6.51
CA GLY A 166 -11.57 -1.54 -5.98
C GLY A 166 -11.43 -2.32 -4.68
N TYR A 167 -10.28 -2.93 -4.42
CA TYR A 167 -9.93 -3.55 -3.14
C TYR A 167 -9.41 -2.52 -2.12
N PHE A 168 -8.50 -1.61 -2.53
CA PHE A 168 -7.85 -0.64 -1.65
C PHE A 168 -8.81 0.41 -1.11
N LEU A 169 -9.85 0.79 -1.86
CA LEU A 169 -10.81 1.79 -1.40
C LEU A 169 -11.62 1.31 -0.16
N PRO A 170 -12.37 0.19 -0.21
CA PRO A 170 -13.14 -0.26 0.95
C PRO A 170 -12.24 -0.66 2.11
N THR A 171 -11.10 -1.31 1.86
CA THR A 171 -10.16 -1.66 2.93
C THR A 171 -9.49 -0.43 3.55
N GLY A 172 -9.12 0.57 2.75
CA GLY A 172 -8.57 1.84 3.22
C GLY A 172 -9.55 2.62 4.09
N LEU A 173 -10.84 2.65 3.73
CA LEU A 173 -11.89 3.24 4.57
C LEU A 173 -12.01 2.53 5.93
N LEU A 174 -12.00 1.20 5.95
CA LEU A 174 -12.04 0.41 7.19
C LEU A 174 -10.80 0.65 8.05
N ILE A 175 -9.62 0.70 7.44
CA ILE A 175 -8.37 1.03 8.10
C ILE A 175 -8.47 2.43 8.72
N LEU A 176 -8.94 3.43 7.98
CA LEU A 176 -9.13 4.80 8.48
C LEU A 176 -10.09 4.87 9.67
N ILE A 177 -11.22 4.17 9.60
CA ILE A 177 -12.16 4.06 10.72
C ILE A 177 -11.45 3.49 11.95
N GLY A 178 -10.71 2.38 11.78
CA GLY A 178 -9.91 1.78 12.84
C GLY A 178 -8.91 2.76 13.46
N HIS A 179 -8.17 3.49 12.64
CA HIS A 179 -7.21 4.51 13.10
C HIS A 179 -7.91 5.63 13.90
N GLY A 180 -9.06 6.09 13.43
CA GLY A 180 -9.87 7.10 14.13
C GLY A 180 -10.34 6.61 15.51
N LEU A 181 -10.87 5.38 15.56
CA LEU A 181 -11.30 4.74 16.81
C LEU A 181 -10.14 4.49 17.79
N SER A 182 -8.93 4.24 17.27
CA SER A 182 -7.71 4.12 18.08
C SER A 182 -7.09 5.47 18.48
N GLY A 183 -7.72 6.60 18.15
CA GLY A 183 -7.22 7.93 18.53
C GLY A 183 -5.96 8.37 17.75
N LEU A 184 -5.65 7.73 16.62
CA LEU A 184 -4.46 8.02 15.82
C LEU A 184 -4.62 9.28 14.95
N TRP A 185 -5.79 9.89 14.89
CA TRP A 185 -6.05 11.11 14.12
C TRP A 185 -5.65 12.36 14.89
N THR A 186 -4.37 12.71 14.84
CA THR A 186 -3.85 13.94 15.46
C THR A 186 -4.04 15.17 14.57
N ARG A 187 -4.00 16.37 15.17
CA ARG A 187 -4.01 17.64 14.43
C ARG A 187 -2.90 17.73 13.39
N GLN A 188 -1.73 17.17 13.70
CA GLN A 188 -0.57 17.17 12.81
C GLN A 188 -0.81 16.33 11.56
N ILE A 189 -1.49 15.18 11.68
CA ILE A 189 -1.85 14.33 10.54
C ILE A 189 -2.82 15.07 9.62
N TRP A 190 -3.83 15.74 10.18
CA TRP A 190 -4.76 16.56 9.39
C TRP A 190 -4.06 17.70 8.63
N GLN A 191 -3.08 18.35 9.26
CA GLN A 191 -2.28 19.39 8.61
C GLN A 191 -1.45 18.84 7.45
N TRP A 192 -0.71 17.74 7.67
CA TRP A 192 0.08 17.11 6.61
C TRP A 192 -0.79 16.57 5.48
N TYR A 193 -1.93 15.97 5.81
CA TYR A 193 -2.90 15.52 4.83
C TYR A 193 -3.42 16.69 3.97
N GLY A 194 -3.88 17.77 4.61
CA GLY A 194 -4.38 18.95 3.90
C GLY A 194 -3.35 19.60 2.98
N LEU A 195 -2.10 19.71 3.44
CA LEU A 195 -0.99 20.24 2.63
C LEU A 195 -0.57 19.28 1.49
N ALA A 196 -0.68 17.97 1.71
CA ALA A 196 -0.33 16.97 0.71
C ALA A 196 -1.37 16.82 -0.39
N LEU A 197 -2.65 17.09 -0.12
CA LEU A 197 -3.74 16.93 -1.09
C LEU A 197 -3.47 17.52 -2.49
N PRO A 198 -3.11 18.81 -2.66
CA PRO A 198 -2.87 19.37 -3.99
C PRO A 198 -1.69 18.68 -4.70
N LEU A 199 -0.64 18.32 -3.95
CA LEU A 199 0.53 17.61 -4.49
C LEU A 199 0.17 16.18 -4.91
N VAL A 200 -0.66 15.50 -4.12
CA VAL A 200 -1.12 14.14 -4.39
C VAL A 200 -2.03 14.11 -5.61
N LEU A 201 -2.94 15.06 -5.76
CA LEU A 201 -3.78 15.19 -6.96
C LEU A 201 -2.92 15.46 -8.21
N LEU A 202 -1.91 16.34 -8.09
CA LEU A 202 -0.95 16.58 -9.17
C LEU A 202 -0.16 15.31 -9.53
N ALA A 203 0.33 14.57 -8.53
CA ALA A 203 1.06 13.32 -8.73
C ALA A 203 0.18 12.23 -9.36
N ILE A 204 -1.10 12.13 -8.98
CA ILE A 204 -2.07 11.22 -9.61
C ILE A 204 -2.18 11.55 -11.10
N PHE A 205 -2.38 12.81 -11.44
CA PHE A 205 -2.52 13.26 -12.83
C PHE A 205 -1.24 12.99 -13.65
N MET A 206 -0.07 13.33 -13.11
CA MET A 206 1.23 13.08 -13.75
C MET A 206 1.48 11.58 -13.95
N GLY A 207 1.26 10.77 -12.92
CA GLY A 207 1.49 9.33 -12.97
C GLY A 207 0.56 8.61 -13.93
N GLY A 208 -0.70 9.05 -14.04
CA GLY A 208 -1.65 8.51 -15.01
C GLY A 208 -1.20 8.71 -16.47
N ARG A 209 -0.55 9.85 -16.77
CA ARG A 209 0.08 10.07 -18.08
C ARG A 209 1.35 9.26 -18.29
N LEU A 210 2.16 9.14 -17.24
CA LEU A 210 3.43 8.42 -17.30
C LEU A 210 3.23 6.91 -17.49
N ASN A 211 2.18 6.36 -16.89
CA ASN A 211 1.77 4.96 -17.06
C ASN A 211 1.67 4.54 -18.54
N ARG A 212 1.20 5.43 -19.42
CA ARG A 212 1.07 5.15 -20.86
C ARG A 212 2.41 5.09 -21.61
N ARG A 213 3.51 5.54 -21.00
CA ARG A 213 4.80 5.77 -21.68
C ARG A 213 5.97 4.92 -21.15
N ILE A 214 5.84 4.28 -19.98
CA ILE A 214 6.96 3.52 -19.39
C ILE A 214 6.83 2.02 -19.67
N PRO A 215 7.79 1.40 -20.40
CA PRO A 215 7.93 -0.05 -20.43
C PRO A 215 8.46 -0.58 -19.08
N THR A 216 7.76 -1.55 -18.51
CA THR A 216 7.83 -2.06 -17.11
C THR A 216 9.10 -2.89 -16.75
N GLY A 217 10.21 -2.76 -17.48
CA GLY A 217 11.36 -3.68 -17.31
C GLY A 217 12.41 -3.28 -16.25
N ARG A 218 12.94 -2.06 -16.34
CA ARG A 218 14.09 -1.61 -15.51
C ARG A 218 13.67 -0.92 -14.21
N PHE A 219 12.51 -0.29 -14.22
CA PHE A 219 12.02 0.49 -13.08
C PHE A 219 11.68 -0.40 -11.88
N ASP A 220 11.10 -1.57 -12.13
CA ASP A 220 10.70 -2.52 -11.09
C ASP A 220 11.90 -2.99 -10.24
N ARG A 221 13.05 -3.28 -10.89
CA ARG A 221 14.27 -3.70 -10.18
C ARG A 221 14.78 -2.61 -9.23
N LEU A 222 14.71 -1.34 -9.64
CA LEU A 222 15.12 -0.22 -8.79
C LEU A 222 14.22 -0.12 -7.55
N ILE A 223 12.91 -0.24 -7.71
CA ILE A 223 11.97 -0.26 -6.57
C ILE A 223 12.33 -1.41 -5.64
N TYR A 224 12.45 -2.63 -6.14
CA TYR A 224 12.70 -3.79 -5.27
C TYR A 224 14.04 -3.69 -4.53
N GLY A 225 15.08 -3.17 -5.18
CA GLY A 225 16.35 -2.85 -4.52
C GLY A 225 16.17 -1.79 -3.43
N ALA A 226 15.41 -0.72 -3.70
CA ALA A 226 15.11 0.30 -2.71
C ALA A 226 14.32 -0.26 -1.51
N LEU A 227 13.38 -1.19 -1.73
CA LEU A 227 12.64 -1.84 -0.63
C LEU A 227 13.55 -2.65 0.29
N ILE A 228 14.53 -3.37 -0.28
CA ILE A 228 15.51 -4.12 0.52
C ILE A 228 16.35 -3.17 1.36
N ILE A 229 16.83 -2.07 0.77
CA ILE A 229 17.62 -1.06 1.48
C ILE A 229 16.80 -0.41 2.60
N LEU A 230 15.57 0.04 2.29
CA LEU A 230 14.66 0.65 3.26
C LEU A 230 14.27 -0.31 4.38
N GLY A 231 14.07 -1.59 4.06
CA GLY A 231 13.86 -2.63 5.05
C GLY A 231 15.07 -2.81 5.96
N ALA A 232 16.28 -2.86 5.40
CA ALA A 232 17.51 -2.94 6.20
C ALA A 232 17.68 -1.72 7.13
N MET A 233 17.34 -0.52 6.65
CA MET A 233 17.40 0.71 7.46
C MET A 233 16.41 0.72 8.63
N LEU A 234 15.29 -0.01 8.55
CA LEU A 234 14.31 -0.08 9.64
C LEU A 234 14.74 -0.98 10.80
N PHE A 235 15.79 -1.80 10.64
CA PHE A 235 16.37 -2.60 11.74
C PHE A 235 17.34 -1.80 12.62
N VAL A 236 17.86 -0.69 12.10
CA VAL A 236 18.80 0.20 12.78
C VAL A 236 18.01 1.26 13.57
#